data_AF-A0A8H9L9L9-F1
#
_entry.id   AF-A0A8H9L9L9-F1
#
_cell.length_a   1.000
_cell.length_b   1.000
_cell.length_c   1.000
_cell.angle_alpha   90.00
_cell.angle_beta   90.00
_cell.angle_gamma   90.00
#
_symmetry.space_group_name_H-M   'P 1'
#
loop_
_entity.id
_entity.type
_entity.pdbx_description
1 polymer ?
#
loop_
_entity_poly.entity_id
_entity_poly.type
_entity_poly.pdbx_seq_one_letter_code
_entity_poly.pdbx_strand_id
1 'polypeptide(L)'
;MNRPHPAQAGLTLIEVLIALAIFTALSVAVLGLLPTLFQVNRSNQNDQAVTVAAKAFMESVRTTYSAQATFDAGTLPATPDTSLMGGLTCAATQANPVAAWVTPAGGPMLRRVTLTCAGTGQPTYTFTLDVGRPSS
;
A
#
# COMPACT_ATOMS: atom_id res chain seq x y z
N MET A 1 -34.76 -45.01 -51.29
CA MET A 1 -33.79 -43.96 -50.90
C MET A 1 -33.72 -43.93 -49.37
N ASN A 2 -32.96 -44.83 -48.73
CA ASN A 2 -32.83 -44.89 -47.27
C ASN A 2 -31.64 -44.05 -46.83
N ARG A 3 -31.89 -42.95 -46.09
CA ARG A 3 -30.85 -42.21 -45.38
C ARG A 3 -30.61 -42.90 -44.03
N PRO A 4 -29.37 -43.27 -43.66
CA PRO A 4 -29.09 -43.75 -42.32
C PRO A 4 -29.27 -42.61 -41.31
N HIS A 5 -30.06 -42.87 -40.27
CA HIS A 5 -30.19 -41.95 -39.14
C HIS A 5 -28.85 -41.88 -38.39
N PRO A 6 -28.38 -40.68 -37.98
CA PRO A 6 -27.19 -40.58 -37.15
C PRO A 6 -27.44 -41.34 -35.86
N ALA A 7 -26.58 -42.30 -35.54
CA ALA A 7 -26.63 -43.00 -34.26
C ALA A 7 -26.45 -41.97 -33.15
N GLN A 8 -27.49 -41.79 -32.32
CA GLN A 8 -27.38 -41.01 -31.10
C GLN A 8 -26.42 -41.74 -30.16
N ALA A 9 -25.19 -41.25 -30.04
CA ALA A 9 -24.24 -41.76 -29.07
C ALA A 9 -24.70 -41.31 -27.67
N GLY A 10 -25.33 -42.22 -26.93
CA GLY A 10 -25.66 -42.02 -25.52
C GLY A 10 -24.39 -41.97 -24.69
N LEU A 11 -24.34 -41.04 -23.73
CA LEU A 11 -23.22 -40.88 -22.82
C LEU A 11 -23.08 -42.14 -21.95
N THR A 12 -21.88 -42.72 -21.89
CA THR A 12 -21.66 -43.91 -21.07
C THR A 12 -21.59 -43.53 -19.59
N LEU A 13 -22.02 -44.43 -18.70
CA LEU A 13 -21.95 -44.19 -17.25
C LEU A 13 -20.51 -43.92 -16.77
N ILE A 14 -19.53 -44.55 -17.43
CA ILE A 14 -18.10 -44.33 -17.18
C ILE A 14 -17.68 -42.90 -17.58
N GLU A 15 -18.11 -42.40 -18.74
CA GLU A 15 -17.82 -41.01 -19.14
C GLU A 15 -18.43 -40.00 -18.16
N VAL A 16 -19.63 -40.24 -17.67
CA VAL A 16 -20.27 -39.38 -16.65
C VAL A 16 -19.43 -39.34 -15.38
N LEU A 17 -18.97 -40.50 -14.89
CA LEU A 17 -18.13 -40.58 -13.69
C LEU A 17 -16.77 -39.91 -13.87
N ILE A 18 -16.14 -40.07 -15.04
CA ILE A 18 -14.87 -39.40 -15.36
C ILE A 18 -15.08 -37.88 -15.43
N ALA A 19 -16.15 -37.41 -16.09
CA ALA A 19 -16.47 -36.00 -16.16
C ALA A 19 -16.73 -35.40 -14.76
N LEU A 20 -17.41 -36.12 -13.88
CA LEU A 20 -17.61 -35.73 -12.48
C LEU A 20 -16.30 -35.70 -11.68
N ALA A 21 -15.41 -36.67 -11.87
CA ALA A 21 -14.10 -36.71 -11.22
C ALA A 21 -13.22 -35.51 -11.66
N ILE A 22 -13.20 -35.20 -12.96
CA ILE A 22 -12.48 -34.04 -13.47
C ILE A 22 -13.11 -32.75 -12.96
N PHE A 23 -14.43 -32.62 -13.00
CA PHE A 23 -15.15 -31.45 -12.54
C PHE A 23 -14.91 -31.17 -11.05
N THR A 24 -14.95 -32.19 -10.20
CA THR A 24 -14.68 -32.05 -8.76
C THR A 24 -13.23 -31.66 -8.48
N ALA A 25 -12.27 -32.28 -9.16
CA ALA A 25 -10.86 -31.92 -9.04
C ALA A 25 -10.59 -30.45 -9.43
N LEU A 26 -11.16 -30.01 -10.56
CA LEU A 26 -11.06 -28.63 -11.02
C LEU A 26 -11.76 -27.65 -10.06
N SER A 27 -12.95 -28.01 -9.56
CA SER A 27 -13.70 -27.17 -8.62
C SER A 27 -12.90 -26.94 -7.33
N VAL A 28 -12.33 -28.00 -6.75
CA VAL A 28 -11.50 -27.90 -5.53
C VAL A 28 -10.26 -27.04 -5.77
N ALA A 29 -9.60 -27.20 -6.92
CA ALA A 29 -8.44 -26.38 -7.26
C ALA A 29 -8.80 -24.88 -7.37
N VAL A 30 -9.93 -24.54 -8.01
CA VAL A 30 -10.39 -23.14 -8.14
C VAL A 30 -10.82 -22.57 -6.79
N LEU A 31 -11.60 -23.31 -6.01
CA LEU A 31 -12.04 -22.90 -4.68
C LEU A 31 -10.86 -22.70 -3.71
N GLY A 32 -9.80 -23.50 -3.85
CA GLY A 32 -8.57 -23.37 -3.08
C GLY A 32 -7.78 -22.08 -3.37
N LEU A 33 -8.00 -21.44 -4.52
CA LEU A 33 -7.34 -20.18 -4.91
C LEU A 33 -8.10 -18.93 -4.47
N LEU A 34 -9.36 -19.05 -4.02
CA LEU A 34 -10.14 -17.90 -3.58
C LEU A 34 -9.58 -17.21 -2.33
N PRO A 35 -9.15 -17.92 -1.26
CA PRO A 35 -8.63 -17.28 -0.04
C PRO A 35 -7.40 -16.41 -0.31
N THR A 36 -6.51 -16.87 -1.19
CA THR A 36 -5.28 -16.14 -1.54
C THR A 36 -5.60 -14.85 -2.30
N LEU A 37 -6.55 -14.89 -3.24
CA LEU A 37 -7.00 -13.71 -3.98
C LEU A 37 -7.68 -12.66 -3.09
N PHE A 38 -8.46 -13.08 -2.09
CA PHE A 38 -9.08 -12.15 -1.14
C PHE A 38 -8.05 -11.51 -0.20
N GLN A 39 -7.06 -12.29 0.25
CA GLN A 39 -5.98 -11.78 1.10
C GLN A 39 -5.10 -10.76 0.38
N VAL A 40 -4.75 -11.03 -0.88
CA VAL A 40 -3.98 -10.10 -1.72
C VAL A 40 -4.75 -8.81 -1.99
N ASN A 41 -6.04 -8.89 -2.31
CA ASN A 41 -6.87 -7.69 -2.54
C ASN A 41 -6.97 -6.80 -1.30
N ARG A 42 -7.05 -7.41 -0.10
CA ARG A 42 -7.10 -6.64 1.15
C ARG A 42 -5.77 -5.99 1.49
N SER A 43 -4.66 -6.69 1.25
CA SER A 43 -3.31 -6.12 1.39
C SER A 43 -3.12 -4.91 0.48
N ASN A 44 -3.48 -5.05 -0.81
CA ASN A 44 -3.33 -3.97 -1.79
C ASN A 44 -4.16 -2.73 -1.46
N GLN A 45 -5.37 -2.90 -0.89
CA GLN A 45 -6.19 -1.76 -0.46
C GLN A 45 -5.57 -1.03 0.73
N ASN A 46 -5.01 -1.76 1.70
CA ASN A 46 -4.29 -1.16 2.82
C ASN A 46 -3.04 -0.40 2.35
N ASP A 47 -2.25 -0.99 1.44
CA ASP A 47 -1.05 -0.36 0.88
C ASP A 47 -1.38 0.96 0.17
N GLN A 48 -2.49 0.99 -0.58
CA GLN A 48 -2.95 2.20 -1.27
C GLN A 48 -3.40 3.28 -0.28
N ALA A 49 -4.20 2.93 0.73
CA ALA A 49 -4.67 3.88 1.74
C ALA A 49 -3.50 4.54 2.48
N VAL A 50 -2.55 3.72 2.94
CA VAL A 50 -1.32 4.17 3.64
C VAL A 50 -0.51 5.12 2.75
N THR A 51 -0.36 4.78 1.47
CA THR A 51 0.41 5.61 0.52
C THR A 51 -0.25 6.96 0.27
N VAL A 52 -1.58 7.01 0.12
CA VAL A 52 -2.33 8.26 -0.13
C VAL A 52 -2.26 9.17 1.09
N ALA A 53 -2.51 8.63 2.28
CA ALA A 53 -2.46 9.40 3.52
C ALA A 53 -1.03 9.87 3.85
N ALA A 54 -0.01 9.04 3.60
CA ALA A 54 1.39 9.45 3.73
C ALA A 54 1.75 10.58 2.76
N LYS A 55 1.28 10.52 1.49
CA LYS A 55 1.48 11.62 0.53
C LYS A 55 0.82 12.91 0.99
N ALA A 56 -0.41 12.84 1.48
CA ALA A 56 -1.12 14.02 2.01
C ALA A 56 -0.36 14.63 3.21
N PHE A 57 0.20 13.80 4.09
CA PHE A 57 1.09 14.27 5.17
C PHE A 57 2.37 14.92 4.64
N MET A 58 3.03 14.32 3.64
CA MET A 58 4.25 14.92 3.07
C MET A 58 3.97 16.26 2.38
N GLU A 59 2.80 16.42 1.77
CA GLU A 59 2.38 17.70 1.20
C GLU A 59 2.05 18.74 2.27
N SER A 60 1.44 18.33 3.38
CA SER A 60 1.22 19.24 4.52
C SER A 60 2.53 19.67 5.18
N VAL A 61 3.55 18.80 5.21
CA VAL A 61 4.92 19.15 5.62
C VAL A 61 5.50 20.19 4.66
N ARG A 62 5.42 19.96 3.33
CA ARG A 62 5.89 20.93 2.32
C ARG A 62 5.20 22.29 2.47
N THR A 63 3.89 22.29 2.72
CA THR A 63 3.11 23.51 2.97
C THR A 63 3.56 24.20 4.25
N THR A 64 3.75 23.45 5.33
CA THR A 64 4.22 23.98 6.62
C THR A 64 5.61 24.59 6.48
N TYR A 65 6.53 23.93 5.79
CA TYR A 65 7.91 24.38 5.57
C TYR A 65 8.10 25.39 4.45
N SER A 66 7.01 25.79 3.76
CA SER A 66 7.07 26.91 2.82
C SER A 66 7.35 28.24 3.53
N ALA A 67 6.99 28.36 4.81
CA ALA A 67 7.35 29.50 5.65
C ALA A 67 8.71 29.26 6.32
N GLN A 68 9.59 30.25 6.25
CA GLN A 68 10.93 30.14 6.84
C GLN A 68 10.88 29.93 8.37
N ALA A 69 9.95 30.58 9.06
CA ALA A 69 9.84 30.49 10.53
C ALA A 69 9.49 29.07 11.02
N THR A 70 8.53 28.40 10.37
CA THR A 70 8.11 27.03 10.67
C THR A 70 9.16 26.01 10.26
N PHE A 71 9.88 26.27 9.16
CA PHE A 71 11.06 25.49 8.79
C PHE A 71 12.16 25.62 9.85
N ASP A 72 12.54 26.83 10.25
CA ASP A 72 13.61 27.05 11.21
C ASP A 72 13.26 26.44 12.58
N ALA A 73 12.02 26.59 13.05
CA ALA A 73 11.50 25.94 14.26
C ALA A 73 11.40 24.41 14.13
N GLY A 74 11.30 23.88 12.91
CA GLY A 74 11.13 22.46 12.65
C GLY A 74 9.77 21.92 13.10
N THR A 75 8.74 22.74 12.98
CA THR A 75 7.37 22.37 13.35
C THR A 75 6.80 21.38 12.35
N LEU A 76 6.36 20.21 12.82
CA LEU A 76 5.69 19.22 11.99
C LEU A 76 4.16 19.35 12.10
N PRO A 77 3.42 19.10 11.01
CA PRO A 77 1.97 18.95 11.08
C PRO A 77 1.59 17.69 11.87
N ALA A 78 0.33 17.62 12.30
CA ALA A 78 -0.20 16.43 12.96
C ALA A 78 -0.06 15.20 12.05
N THR A 79 0.35 14.08 12.63
CA THR A 79 0.43 12.80 11.93
C THR A 79 -0.98 12.32 11.54
N PRO A 80 -1.13 11.62 10.40
CA PRO A 80 -2.42 11.09 10.00
C PRO A 80 -2.98 10.11 11.05
N ASP A 81 -4.30 10.13 11.19
CA ASP A 81 -5.01 9.26 12.12
C ASP A 81 -4.89 7.78 11.71
N THR A 82 -4.91 6.88 12.70
CA THR A 82 -4.83 5.42 12.49
C THR A 82 -5.90 4.89 11.53
N SER A 83 -7.09 5.49 11.50
CA SER A 83 -8.20 5.12 10.61
C SER A 83 -7.88 5.37 9.13
N LEU A 84 -7.09 6.40 8.83
CA LEU A 84 -6.65 6.74 7.47
C LEU A 84 -5.48 5.85 7.00
N MET A 85 -4.77 5.24 7.95
CA MET A 85 -3.56 4.43 7.72
C MET A 85 -3.84 2.93 7.80
N GLY A 86 -5.08 2.49 7.55
CA GLY A 86 -5.44 1.07 7.58
C GLY A 86 -5.26 0.40 8.95
N GLY A 87 -5.32 1.18 10.03
CA GLY A 87 -5.10 0.73 11.41
C GLY A 87 -3.63 0.78 11.87
N LEU A 88 -2.72 1.32 11.05
CA LEU A 88 -1.32 1.55 11.45
C LEU A 88 -1.18 2.80 12.33
N THR A 89 -0.26 2.74 13.29
CA THR A 89 0.13 3.91 14.09
C THR A 89 1.35 4.56 13.45
N CYS A 90 1.28 5.86 13.20
CA CYS A 90 2.34 6.61 12.55
C CYS A 90 3.02 7.60 13.48
N ALA A 91 4.33 7.72 13.36
CA ALA A 91 5.14 8.71 14.03
C ALA A 91 5.98 9.47 12.99
N ALA A 92 6.01 10.80 13.11
CA ALA A 92 6.84 11.65 12.28
C ALA A 92 8.05 12.15 13.08
N THR A 93 9.22 12.12 12.45
CA THR A 93 10.46 12.66 12.99
C THR A 93 11.10 13.59 11.97
N GLN A 94 11.94 14.50 12.44
CA GLN A 94 12.75 15.36 11.58
C GLN A 94 14.21 15.36 12.01
N ALA A 95 15.10 15.48 11.04
CA ALA A 95 16.54 15.59 11.26
C ALA A 95 17.18 16.55 10.24
N ASN A 96 18.38 17.06 10.57
CA ASN A 96 19.26 17.63 9.56
C ASN A 96 20.11 16.50 8.95
N PRO A 97 19.84 16.06 7.70
CA PRO A 97 20.59 14.96 7.10
C PRO A 97 22.03 15.34 6.73
N VAL A 98 22.35 16.63 6.64
CA VAL A 98 23.68 17.13 6.28
C VAL A 98 24.14 18.19 7.27
N ALA A 99 24.90 17.78 8.28
CA ALA A 99 25.36 18.68 9.35
C ALA A 99 26.15 19.90 8.86
N ALA A 100 26.83 19.81 7.71
CA ALA A 100 27.58 20.90 7.12
C ALA A 100 26.71 21.96 6.40
N TRP A 101 25.47 21.63 6.05
CA TRP A 101 24.57 22.54 5.33
C TRP A 101 23.77 23.36 6.33
N VAL A 102 24.41 24.40 6.84
CA VAL A 102 23.85 25.32 7.82
C VAL A 102 23.91 26.77 7.33
N THR A 103 22.95 27.57 7.76
CA THR A 103 22.94 29.01 7.53
C THR A 103 24.09 29.67 8.28
N PRO A 104 24.43 30.94 7.99
CA PRO A 104 25.43 31.68 8.77
C PRO A 104 25.10 31.77 10.27
N ALA A 105 23.82 31.66 10.64
CA ALA A 105 23.34 31.63 12.02
C ALA A 105 23.34 30.21 12.65
N GLY A 106 23.83 29.20 11.93
CA GLY A 106 23.89 27.80 12.39
C GLY A 106 22.59 27.01 12.25
N GLY A 107 21.55 27.58 11.61
CA GLY A 107 20.28 26.87 11.36
C GLY A 107 20.42 25.85 10.22
N PRO A 108 19.63 24.76 10.17
CA PRO A 108 19.71 23.79 9.07
C PRO A 108 19.30 24.43 7.74
N MET A 109 19.96 24.07 6.63
CA MET A 109 19.51 24.44 5.28
C MET A 109 18.66 23.34 4.62
N LEU A 110 18.67 22.13 5.20
CA LEU A 110 17.94 20.96 4.73
C LEU A 110 17.32 20.24 5.93
N ARG A 111 16.06 19.84 5.82
CA ARG A 111 15.39 18.98 6.81
C ARG A 111 14.87 17.73 6.14
N ARG A 112 15.20 16.57 6.71
CA ARG A 112 14.61 15.29 6.38
C ARG A 112 13.48 15.01 7.35
N VAL A 113 12.28 14.86 6.82
CA VAL A 113 11.12 14.39 7.58
C VAL A 113 10.91 12.91 7.27
N THR A 114 10.75 12.11 8.30
CA THR A 114 10.51 10.66 8.19
C THR A 114 9.22 10.30 8.89
N LEU A 115 8.24 9.81 8.13
CA LEU A 115 7.01 9.23 8.64
C LEU A 115 7.17 7.71 8.69
N THR A 116 7.07 7.13 9.88
CA THR A 116 7.14 5.68 10.08
C THR A 116 5.80 5.19 10.59
N CYS A 117 5.21 4.22 9.91
CA CYS A 117 3.91 3.65 10.23
C CYS A 117 4.04 2.15 10.48
N ALA A 118 3.65 1.71 11.67
CA ALA A 118 3.77 0.33 12.11
C ALA A 118 2.48 -0.14 12.80
N GLY A 119 2.25 -1.46 12.73
CA GLY A 119 1.11 -2.12 13.36
C GLY A 119 1.43 -3.59 13.60
N THR A 120 0.71 -4.21 14.54
CA THR A 120 0.93 -5.60 14.94
C THR A 120 0.63 -6.54 13.78
N GLY A 121 1.62 -7.34 13.36
CA GLY A 121 1.46 -8.31 12.28
C GLY A 121 1.40 -7.71 10.86
N GLN A 122 1.74 -6.42 10.70
CA GLN A 122 1.81 -5.73 9.42
C GLN A 122 3.24 -5.26 9.12
N PRO A 123 3.64 -5.11 7.85
CA PRO A 123 4.95 -4.53 7.51
C PRO A 123 5.04 -3.07 7.98
N THR A 124 6.25 -2.62 8.29
CA THR A 124 6.51 -1.22 8.64
C THR A 124 6.71 -0.40 7.36
N TYR A 125 5.95 0.69 7.22
CA TYR A 125 6.08 1.61 6.09
C TYR A 125 6.86 2.83 6.52
N THR A 126 7.84 3.24 5.71
CA THR A 126 8.67 4.42 5.98
C THR A 126 8.64 5.33 4.76
N PHE A 127 8.30 6.60 4.99
CA PHE A 127 8.27 7.63 3.96
C PHE A 127 9.20 8.76 4.37
N THR A 128 10.04 9.21 3.43
CA THR A 128 11.01 10.28 3.69
C THR A 128 10.82 11.42 2.71
N LEU A 129 10.87 12.65 3.22
CA LEU A 129 10.86 13.88 2.44
C LEU A 129 12.00 14.78 2.88
N ASP A 130 12.83 15.20 1.94
CA ASP A 130 13.86 16.21 2.16
C ASP A 130 13.33 17.56 1.66
N VAL A 131 13.35 18.56 2.54
CA VAL A 131 12.86 19.92 2.26
C VAL A 131 14.01 20.90 2.47
N GLY A 132 14.32 21.68 1.44
CA GLY A 132 15.27 22.78 1.55
C GLY A 132 14.65 23.98 2.26
N ARG A 133 15.48 24.74 2.97
CA ARG A 133 15.05 25.99 3.60
C ARG A 133 14.52 26.96 2.54
N PRO A 134 13.30 27.53 2.70
CA PRO A 134 12.78 28.51 1.76
C PRO A 134 13.63 29.79 1.82
N SER A 135 13.85 30.42 0.66
CA SER A 135 14.38 31.78 0.56
C SER A 135 13.21 32.74 0.76
N SER A 136 13.27 33.55 1.82
CA SER A 136 12.34 34.67 2.06
C SER A 136 12.20 35.60 0.87
#